data_AF-A0AAV9CS90-F1
#
_entry.id   AF-A0AAV9CS90-F1
#
_cell.length_a   1.000
_cell.length_b   1.000
_cell.length_c   1.000
_cell.angle_alpha   90.00
_cell.angle_beta   90.00
_cell.angle_gamma   90.00
#
_symmetry.space_group_name_H-M   'P 1'
#
loop_
_entity.id
_entity.type
_entity.pdbx_description
1 polymer ?
#
loop_
_entity_poly.entity_id
_entity_poly.type
_entity_poly.pdbx_seq_one_letter_code
_entity_poly.pdbx_strand_id
1 'polypeptide(L)'
;MEKINRVSQADSLRCSGKACCFFKAMKNRDPNLKRSLLCRFFDDMPHVDDPLHVLVMSGLWSLAMSNPDDPTLPSLPSFFTCMANLIHKALNDLHWLHKDQNIYIPYYAAHIIGSYTINSPRFVAKAADVVVVPPLVELLKGRLSWVEQRVAVRALGHLASFDSTFEAVASYEEEVVKVSMRVVFDESVKTKQKEKYQSELLSRGLGDEGMEEQRTEEWTSQLQCWSIQLLNCFASKQRSIDVIVSDGRFLTCLCNMWGSPAGIGLLRILCQSKAGRKALSRHKDVVLSLCNLSRSSDDFQYMGIDCLLLLLRDKNTRDSVLEGSVSCLVDLVELGELGRRRDVGGAIARALLVDYKDGLYCDKEVERALGVVWDLKVGRRREARMGKEDLEKRRGFVSSKRRQGNEQFWGGDINGAMGAYSEALELCPLRLWKERLVLYSNRAQCHLLLREADEAISDATRALSLSRPANSHAKSLWRRSQAYDAKGLAKESLLDCLMFINVFFGSDEKRRCDKVPYYAIRMICKQMSYVGLFSSASSAIDGESDDIESIGKDGKQLNMVAFKSGVASFLSL
;
A
#
# COMPACT_ATOMS: atom_id res chain seq x y z
N MET A 1 8.04 11.56 -29.48
CA MET A 1 8.15 12.38 -30.71
C MET A 1 7.06 12.06 -31.74
N GLU A 2 6.70 10.80 -32.00
CA GLU A 2 5.63 10.45 -32.97
C GLU A 2 4.22 10.94 -32.59
N LYS A 3 3.84 10.96 -31.30
CA LYS A 3 2.55 11.54 -30.86
C LYS A 3 2.50 13.07 -31.02
N ILE A 4 3.61 13.76 -30.75
CA ILE A 4 3.78 15.20 -31.03
C ILE A 4 3.73 15.44 -32.55
N ASN A 5 4.30 14.54 -33.36
CA ASN A 5 4.25 14.64 -34.81
C ASN A 5 2.85 14.37 -35.40
N ARG A 6 2.06 13.45 -34.83
CA ARG A 6 0.69 13.16 -35.28
C ARG A 6 -0.28 14.29 -34.98
N VAL A 7 -0.18 14.93 -33.81
CA VAL A 7 -0.94 16.17 -33.52
C VAL A 7 -0.41 17.32 -34.40
N SER A 8 0.90 17.37 -34.68
CA SER A 8 1.45 18.38 -35.58
C SER A 8 1.03 18.23 -37.05
N GLN A 9 0.72 17.03 -37.56
CA GLN A 9 0.42 16.87 -38.99
C GLN A 9 -0.99 17.34 -39.37
N ALA A 10 -1.97 17.21 -38.48
CA ALA A 10 -3.32 17.72 -38.71
C ALA A 10 -3.44 19.24 -38.45
N ASP A 11 -2.74 19.76 -37.42
CA ASP A 11 -2.88 21.16 -37.00
C ASP A 11 -1.78 22.13 -37.50
N SER A 12 -0.64 21.63 -38.02
CA SER A 12 0.42 22.51 -38.55
C SER A 12 0.01 23.31 -39.79
N LEU A 13 -1.05 22.88 -40.48
CA LEU A 13 -1.57 23.54 -41.68
C LEU A 13 -2.51 24.73 -41.37
N ARG A 14 -2.85 24.99 -40.10
CA ARG A 14 -3.70 26.14 -39.70
C ARG A 14 -3.15 27.03 -38.59
N CYS A 15 -1.93 26.79 -38.11
CA CYS A 15 -1.40 27.44 -36.91
C CYS A 15 -0.64 28.76 -37.21
N SER A 16 -1.34 29.90 -37.20
CA SER A 16 -0.73 31.24 -37.11
C SER A 16 -0.73 31.73 -35.66
N GLY A 17 0.40 31.64 -34.95
CA GLY A 17 0.49 32.03 -33.52
C GLY A 17 1.86 31.74 -32.89
N LYS A 18 2.10 32.23 -31.66
CA LYS A 18 3.39 32.07 -30.93
C LYS A 18 3.63 30.61 -30.48
N ALA A 19 2.59 29.79 -30.31
CA ALA A 19 2.77 28.34 -30.10
C ALA A 19 3.49 27.63 -31.29
N CYS A 20 3.37 28.14 -32.51
CA CYS A 20 4.11 27.65 -33.68
C CYS A 20 5.63 27.89 -33.50
N CYS A 21 6.03 28.94 -32.75
CA CYS A 21 7.43 29.21 -32.41
C CYS A 21 8.02 28.13 -31.50
N PHE A 22 7.25 27.58 -30.55
CA PHE A 22 7.71 26.46 -29.70
C PHE A 22 8.01 25.21 -30.52
N PHE A 23 7.07 24.77 -31.37
CA PHE A 23 7.28 23.57 -32.19
C PHE A 23 8.41 23.74 -33.21
N LYS A 24 8.57 24.94 -33.78
CA LYS A 24 9.71 25.29 -34.64
C LYS A 24 11.03 25.26 -33.86
N ALA A 25 11.07 25.81 -32.65
CA ALA A 25 12.25 25.77 -31.79
C ALA A 25 12.64 24.33 -31.41
N MET A 26 11.67 23.49 -31.08
CA MET A 26 11.90 22.08 -30.74
C MET A 26 12.51 21.27 -31.89
N LYS A 27 12.15 21.60 -33.15
CA LYS A 27 12.67 20.97 -34.38
C LYS A 27 14.02 21.54 -34.84
N ASN A 28 14.51 22.61 -34.22
CA ASN A 28 15.77 23.23 -34.61
C ASN A 28 16.96 22.30 -34.27
N ARG A 29 17.86 22.11 -35.25
CA ARG A 29 19.03 21.24 -35.14
C ARG A 29 20.23 21.91 -34.46
N ASP A 30 20.28 23.24 -34.42
CA ASP A 30 21.30 24.00 -33.70
C ASP A 30 20.96 24.06 -32.20
N PRO A 31 21.76 23.44 -31.31
CA PRO A 31 21.48 23.41 -29.87
C PRO A 31 21.46 24.78 -29.21
N ASN A 32 22.32 25.72 -29.63
CA ASN A 32 22.42 27.06 -29.03
C ASN A 32 21.23 27.92 -29.43
N LEU A 33 20.89 27.90 -30.71
CA LEU A 33 19.72 28.60 -31.23
C LEU A 33 18.43 28.01 -30.66
N LYS A 34 18.33 26.68 -30.58
CA LYS A 34 17.21 25.99 -29.92
C LYS A 34 17.05 26.42 -28.46
N ARG A 35 18.14 26.42 -27.68
CA ARG A 35 18.15 26.86 -26.28
C ARG A 35 17.66 28.32 -26.17
N SER A 36 18.19 29.22 -26.98
CA SER A 36 17.82 30.65 -26.97
C SER A 36 16.34 30.87 -27.31
N LEU A 37 15.85 30.22 -28.37
CA LEU A 37 14.45 30.31 -28.79
C LEU A 37 13.49 29.75 -27.73
N LEU A 38 13.83 28.62 -27.11
CA LEU A 38 13.03 28.03 -26.05
C LEU A 38 13.03 28.90 -24.79
N CYS A 39 14.17 29.48 -24.39
CA CYS A 39 14.21 30.40 -23.26
C CYS A 39 13.27 31.59 -23.46
N ARG A 40 13.36 32.26 -24.61
CA ARG A 40 12.48 33.38 -24.97
C ARG A 40 11.00 32.99 -24.98
N PHE A 41 10.69 31.81 -25.51
CA PHE A 41 9.32 31.29 -25.50
C PHE A 41 8.79 31.14 -24.07
N PHE A 42 9.57 30.54 -23.17
CA PHE A 42 9.16 30.34 -21.78
C PHE A 42 9.08 31.64 -20.98
N ASP A 43 9.92 32.64 -21.27
CA ASP A 43 9.82 33.97 -20.68
C ASP A 43 8.54 34.69 -21.12
N ASP A 44 8.19 34.63 -22.41
CA ASP A 44 7.00 35.30 -22.96
C ASP A 44 5.68 34.63 -22.54
N MET A 45 5.67 33.30 -22.43
CA MET A 45 4.44 32.49 -22.32
C MET A 45 3.48 32.92 -21.19
N PRO A 46 3.93 33.22 -19.95
CA PRO A 46 3.03 33.69 -18.90
C PRO A 46 2.36 35.05 -19.19
N HIS A 47 3.00 35.89 -20.00
CA HIS A 47 2.58 37.27 -20.28
C HIS A 47 1.75 37.41 -21.55
N VAL A 48 1.71 36.36 -22.39
CA VAL A 48 0.95 36.35 -23.64
C VAL A 48 -0.30 35.49 -23.49
N ASP A 49 -1.41 35.96 -24.04
CA ASP A 49 -2.63 35.17 -24.14
C ASP A 49 -2.70 34.51 -25.53
N ASP A 50 -2.46 33.20 -25.58
CA ASP A 50 -2.51 32.38 -26.79
C ASP A 50 -3.29 31.09 -26.48
N PRO A 51 -4.44 30.83 -27.14
CA PRO A 51 -5.27 29.65 -26.87
C PRO A 51 -4.52 28.33 -27.10
N LEU A 52 -3.43 28.35 -27.87
CA LEU A 52 -2.61 27.17 -28.15
C LEU A 52 -1.58 26.86 -27.05
N HIS A 53 -1.46 27.69 -26.01
CA HIS A 53 -0.60 27.39 -24.86
C HIS A 53 -0.98 26.07 -24.17
N VAL A 54 -2.25 25.72 -24.13
CA VAL A 54 -2.74 24.46 -23.55
C VAL A 54 -2.19 23.25 -24.31
N LEU A 55 -2.12 23.34 -25.64
CA LEU A 55 -1.54 22.29 -26.48
C LEU A 55 -0.04 22.13 -26.22
N VAL A 56 0.67 23.25 -26.06
CA VAL A 56 2.10 23.24 -25.68
C VAL A 56 2.28 22.58 -24.32
N MET A 57 1.47 22.94 -23.32
CA MET A 57 1.52 22.38 -21.97
C MET A 57 1.22 20.88 -21.94
N SER A 58 0.20 20.43 -22.68
CA SER A 58 -0.11 19.00 -22.81
C SER A 58 1.04 18.23 -23.47
N GLY A 59 1.66 18.80 -24.52
CA GLY A 59 2.84 18.23 -25.17
C GLY A 59 4.06 18.14 -24.24
N LEU A 60 4.31 19.18 -23.45
CA LEU A 60 5.37 19.23 -22.44
C LEU A 60 5.16 18.21 -21.33
N TRP A 61 3.92 18.10 -20.83
CA TRP A 61 3.54 17.10 -19.84
C TRP A 61 3.78 15.68 -20.38
N SER A 62 3.38 15.39 -21.62
CA SER A 62 3.66 14.09 -22.25
C SER A 62 5.15 13.81 -22.34
N LEU A 63 5.98 14.82 -22.62
CA LEU A 63 7.44 14.68 -22.68
C LEU A 63 8.04 14.42 -21.31
N ALA A 64 7.64 15.18 -20.28
CA ALA A 64 8.09 15.03 -18.91
C ALA A 64 7.73 13.65 -18.33
N MET A 65 6.56 13.12 -18.70
CA MET A 65 6.13 11.77 -18.30
C MET A 65 6.91 10.67 -19.02
N SER A 66 7.28 10.88 -20.28
CA SER A 66 7.98 9.87 -21.08
C SER A 66 9.47 9.84 -20.82
N ASN A 67 10.08 11.00 -20.55
CA ASN A 67 11.51 11.19 -20.38
C ASN A 67 11.79 12.16 -19.21
N PRO A 68 11.52 11.77 -17.96
CA PRO A 68 11.72 12.64 -16.79
C PRO A 68 13.20 13.01 -16.56
N ASP A 69 14.13 12.21 -17.08
CA ASP A 69 15.57 12.44 -16.92
C ASP A 69 16.19 13.26 -18.08
N ASP A 70 15.43 13.61 -19.12
CA ASP A 70 15.92 14.42 -20.25
C ASP A 70 16.24 15.85 -19.79
N PRO A 71 17.51 16.28 -19.84
CA PRO A 71 17.91 17.60 -19.36
C PRO A 71 17.49 18.74 -20.28
N THR A 72 17.03 18.48 -21.51
CA THR A 72 16.85 19.49 -22.56
C THR A 72 16.03 20.70 -22.12
N LEU A 73 14.89 20.45 -21.46
CA LEU A 73 13.96 21.47 -20.98
C LEU A 73 14.24 21.91 -19.53
N PRO A 74 14.33 21.01 -18.53
CA PRO A 74 14.56 21.42 -17.13
C PRO A 74 15.93 22.09 -16.91
N SER A 75 16.85 22.02 -17.89
CA SER A 75 18.11 22.76 -17.82
C SER A 75 18.04 24.21 -18.31
N LEU A 76 16.91 24.65 -18.88
CA LEU A 76 16.69 26.03 -19.30
C LEU A 76 16.37 26.90 -18.08
N PRO A 77 16.97 28.10 -17.93
CA PRO A 77 16.75 28.95 -16.74
C PRO A 77 15.30 29.39 -16.56
N SER A 78 14.60 29.68 -17.66
CA SER A 78 13.22 30.18 -17.64
C SER A 78 12.15 29.10 -17.56
N PHE A 79 12.51 27.81 -17.64
CA PHE A 79 11.53 26.74 -17.75
C PHE A 79 10.70 26.57 -16.47
N PHE A 80 11.35 26.36 -15.32
CA PHE A 80 10.62 26.22 -14.05
C PHE A 80 9.93 27.53 -13.63
N THR A 81 10.56 28.68 -13.91
CA THR A 81 9.96 30.01 -13.70
C THR A 81 8.67 30.18 -14.48
N CYS A 82 8.64 29.76 -15.75
CA CYS A 82 7.44 29.77 -16.58
C CYS A 82 6.31 28.92 -15.97
N MET A 83 6.62 27.68 -15.53
CA MET A 83 5.62 26.82 -14.87
C MET A 83 5.07 27.46 -13.59
N ALA A 84 5.93 28.04 -12.74
CA ALA A 84 5.53 28.72 -11.52
C ALA A 84 4.64 29.94 -11.82
N ASN A 85 5.03 30.77 -12.81
CA ASN A 85 4.28 31.95 -13.20
C ASN A 85 2.92 31.60 -13.81
N LEU A 86 2.80 30.51 -14.56
CA LEU A 86 1.53 30.04 -15.09
C LEU A 86 0.57 29.58 -13.97
N ILE A 87 1.08 28.88 -12.95
CA ILE A 87 0.29 28.53 -11.76
C ILE A 87 -0.12 29.80 -11.01
N HIS A 88 0.81 30.74 -10.82
CA HIS A 88 0.52 32.00 -10.14
C HIS A 88 -0.54 32.82 -10.89
N LYS A 89 -0.46 32.88 -12.23
CA LYS A 89 -1.47 33.54 -13.07
C LYS A 89 -2.83 32.86 -12.92
N ALA A 90 -2.89 31.53 -12.97
CA ALA A 90 -4.12 30.76 -12.75
C ALA A 90 -4.79 31.08 -11.41
N LEU A 91 -3.99 31.27 -10.35
CA LEU A 91 -4.48 31.53 -9.00
C LEU A 91 -4.97 32.97 -8.77
N ASN A 92 -4.53 33.93 -9.58
CA ASN A 92 -4.79 35.36 -9.37
C ASN A 92 -5.59 36.04 -10.49
N ASP A 93 -5.76 35.38 -11.64
CA ASP A 93 -6.55 35.87 -12.76
C ASP A 93 -7.58 34.81 -13.18
N LEU A 94 -8.74 34.83 -12.50
CA LEU A 94 -9.85 33.93 -12.80
C LEU A 94 -10.43 34.18 -14.20
N HIS A 95 -10.31 35.38 -14.75
CA HIS A 95 -10.78 35.67 -16.10
C HIS A 95 -9.91 34.95 -17.13
N TRP A 96 -8.59 35.03 -16.98
CA TRP A 96 -7.66 34.27 -17.80
C TRP A 96 -7.84 32.76 -17.63
N LEU A 97 -8.05 32.26 -16.41
CA LEU A 97 -8.22 30.84 -16.13
C LEU A 97 -9.41 30.22 -16.87
N HIS A 98 -10.55 30.92 -16.90
CA HIS A 98 -11.77 30.44 -17.57
C HIS A 98 -11.84 30.77 -19.06
N LYS A 99 -10.82 31.44 -19.61
CA LYS A 99 -10.73 31.73 -21.02
C LYS A 99 -10.22 30.50 -21.79
N ASP A 100 -10.86 30.20 -22.91
CA ASP A 100 -10.52 29.09 -23.81
C ASP A 100 -10.36 27.76 -23.05
N GLN A 101 -9.17 27.16 -23.05
CA GLN A 101 -8.83 25.94 -22.30
C GLN A 101 -7.76 26.20 -21.23
N ASN A 102 -7.61 27.44 -20.74
CA ASN A 102 -6.56 27.76 -19.78
C ASN A 102 -6.71 27.03 -18.43
N ILE A 103 -7.92 26.54 -18.12
CA ILE A 103 -8.23 25.77 -16.91
C ILE A 103 -7.37 24.51 -16.74
N TYR A 104 -6.83 23.92 -17.83
CA TYR A 104 -5.95 22.74 -17.76
C TYR A 104 -4.47 23.11 -17.49
N ILE A 105 -4.08 24.37 -17.69
CA ILE A 105 -2.68 24.81 -17.58
C ILE A 105 -2.09 24.58 -16.17
N PRO A 106 -2.73 24.99 -15.05
CA PRO A 106 -2.16 24.79 -13.73
C PRO A 106 -1.91 23.30 -13.41
N TYR A 107 -2.83 22.42 -13.82
CA TYR A 107 -2.64 20.96 -13.71
C TYR A 107 -1.37 20.51 -14.45
N TYR A 108 -1.22 20.86 -15.74
CA TYR A 108 -0.05 20.47 -16.51
C TYR A 108 1.24 21.06 -15.95
N ALA A 109 1.25 22.33 -15.56
CA ALA A 109 2.42 23.01 -15.02
C ALA A 109 2.94 22.34 -13.74
N ALA A 110 2.07 22.09 -12.76
CA ALA A 110 2.44 21.41 -11.52
C ALA A 110 2.89 19.97 -11.78
N HIS A 111 2.23 19.27 -12.70
CA HIS A 111 2.61 17.90 -13.07
C HIS A 111 3.98 17.84 -13.76
N ILE A 112 4.29 18.80 -14.63
CA ILE A 112 5.60 18.93 -15.30
C ILE A 112 6.71 19.15 -14.25
N ILE A 113 6.49 20.07 -13.30
CA ILE A 113 7.44 20.30 -12.20
C ILE A 113 7.68 18.99 -11.45
N GLY A 114 6.62 18.30 -11.02
CA GLY A 114 6.73 17.03 -10.31
C GLY A 114 7.45 15.95 -11.13
N SER A 115 7.18 15.83 -12.42
CA SER A 115 7.79 14.78 -13.25
C SER A 115 9.28 15.01 -13.52
N TYR A 116 9.74 16.24 -13.73
CA TYR A 116 11.18 16.51 -13.88
C TYR A 116 11.94 16.49 -12.55
N THR A 117 11.26 16.64 -11.41
CA THR A 117 11.90 16.64 -10.08
C THR A 117 11.95 15.26 -9.42
N ILE A 118 11.41 14.21 -10.05
CA ILE A 118 11.27 12.88 -9.43
C ILE A 118 12.60 12.19 -9.12
N ASN A 119 13.56 12.18 -10.06
CA ASN A 119 14.77 11.36 -9.98
C ASN A 119 16.07 12.18 -9.98
N SER A 120 16.01 13.49 -10.17
CA SER A 120 17.17 14.33 -10.48
C SER A 120 17.42 15.38 -9.41
N PRO A 121 18.42 15.19 -8.53
CA PRO A 121 18.82 16.22 -7.55
C PRO A 121 19.14 17.57 -8.22
N ARG A 122 19.69 17.53 -9.43
CA ARG A 122 20.02 18.73 -10.21
C ARG A 122 18.78 19.52 -10.63
N PHE A 123 17.72 18.85 -11.06
CA PHE A 123 16.48 19.52 -11.49
C PHE A 123 15.69 20.02 -10.28
N VAL A 124 15.72 19.25 -9.19
CA VAL A 124 15.14 19.64 -7.89
C VAL A 124 15.76 20.93 -7.37
N ALA A 125 17.09 21.03 -7.32
CA ALA A 125 17.78 22.26 -6.91
C ALA A 125 17.36 23.47 -7.76
N LYS A 126 17.37 23.32 -9.10
CA LYS A 126 16.94 24.38 -10.01
C LYS A 126 15.49 24.82 -9.81
N ALA A 127 14.59 23.87 -9.55
CA ALA A 127 13.19 24.19 -9.30
C ALA A 127 13.04 24.94 -7.97
N ALA A 128 13.76 24.54 -6.92
CA ALA A 128 13.73 25.23 -5.64
C ALA A 128 14.30 26.66 -5.73
N ASP A 129 15.39 26.87 -6.47
CA ASP A 129 16.03 28.18 -6.65
C ASP A 129 15.09 29.22 -7.27
N VAL A 130 14.16 28.79 -8.14
CA VAL A 130 13.19 29.68 -8.80
C VAL A 130 11.84 29.78 -8.10
N VAL A 131 11.77 29.36 -6.83
CA VAL A 131 10.62 29.61 -5.94
C VAL A 131 9.32 28.96 -6.45
N VAL A 132 9.40 27.73 -6.99
CA VAL A 132 8.21 26.96 -7.39
C VAL A 132 7.32 26.56 -6.20
N VAL A 133 7.86 26.58 -4.97
CA VAL A 133 7.18 26.07 -3.77
C VAL A 133 5.89 26.85 -3.44
N PRO A 134 5.89 28.19 -3.26
CA PRO A 134 4.67 28.91 -2.89
C PRO A 134 3.46 28.67 -3.82
N PRO A 135 3.55 28.77 -5.16
CA PRO A 135 2.40 28.47 -6.01
C PRO A 135 1.93 27.01 -5.89
N LEU A 136 2.83 26.04 -5.66
CA LEU A 136 2.44 24.65 -5.39
C LEU A 136 1.75 24.48 -4.04
N VAL A 137 2.18 25.20 -2.99
CA VAL A 137 1.52 25.19 -1.68
C VAL A 137 0.10 25.76 -1.78
N GLU A 138 -0.10 26.81 -2.58
CA GLU A 138 -1.44 27.38 -2.82
C GLU A 138 -2.36 26.42 -3.58
N LEU A 139 -1.83 25.64 -4.54
CA LEU A 139 -2.57 24.55 -5.17
C LEU A 139 -2.91 23.45 -4.15
N LEU A 140 -1.95 23.02 -3.32
CA LEU A 140 -2.16 22.01 -2.27
C LEU A 140 -3.28 22.42 -1.30
N LYS A 141 -3.35 23.71 -0.93
CA LYS A 141 -4.42 24.28 -0.10
C LYS A 141 -5.82 24.17 -0.71
N GLY A 142 -5.94 23.78 -1.98
CA GLY A 142 -7.22 23.59 -2.66
C GLY A 142 -7.83 24.88 -3.19
N ARG A 143 -6.98 25.86 -3.56
CA ARG A 143 -7.46 27.12 -4.16
C ARG A 143 -8.04 26.95 -5.56
N LEU A 144 -7.71 25.86 -6.25
CA LEU A 144 -8.36 25.41 -7.48
C LEU A 144 -9.16 24.14 -7.17
N SER A 145 -8.83 23.00 -7.76
CA SER A 145 -9.52 21.75 -7.50
C SER A 145 -8.61 20.65 -6.95
N TRP A 146 -9.22 19.52 -6.60
CA TRP A 146 -8.53 18.34 -6.11
C TRP A 146 -7.56 17.72 -7.15
N VAL A 147 -7.81 17.93 -8.46
CA VAL A 147 -6.89 17.43 -9.49
C VAL A 147 -5.57 18.21 -9.49
N GLU A 148 -5.62 19.53 -9.22
CA GLU A 148 -4.41 20.33 -8.99
C GLU A 148 -3.76 20.03 -7.64
N GLN A 149 -4.54 19.83 -6.57
CA GLN A 149 -4.00 19.40 -5.27
C GLN A 149 -3.17 18.12 -5.41
N ARG A 150 -3.66 17.14 -6.19
CA ARG A 150 -2.98 15.86 -6.45
C ARG A 150 -1.61 16.04 -7.09
N VAL A 151 -1.51 16.85 -8.13
CA VAL A 151 -0.21 17.06 -8.81
C VAL A 151 0.71 17.97 -8.01
N ALA A 152 0.15 18.91 -7.24
CA ALA A 152 0.90 19.78 -6.35
C ALA A 152 1.55 19.01 -5.19
N VAL A 153 0.80 18.13 -4.51
CA VAL A 153 1.34 17.32 -3.41
C VAL A 153 2.46 16.40 -3.90
N ARG A 154 2.33 15.83 -5.12
CA ARG A 154 3.38 15.03 -5.75
C ARG A 154 4.66 15.84 -5.96
N ALA A 155 4.53 17.04 -6.55
CA ALA A 155 5.67 17.92 -6.81
C ALA A 155 6.35 18.35 -5.51
N LEU A 156 5.58 18.76 -4.50
CA LEU A 156 6.10 19.09 -3.17
C LEU A 156 6.77 17.90 -2.49
N GLY A 157 6.21 16.69 -2.62
CA GLY A 157 6.80 15.45 -2.12
C GLY A 157 8.19 15.18 -2.71
N HIS A 158 8.36 15.34 -4.02
CA HIS A 158 9.67 15.20 -4.65
C HIS A 158 10.64 16.27 -4.15
N LEU A 159 10.24 17.55 -4.09
CA LEU A 159 11.08 18.63 -3.57
C LEU A 159 11.48 18.41 -2.10
N ALA A 160 10.58 17.88 -1.27
CA ALA A 160 10.84 17.61 0.15
C ALA A 160 11.71 16.35 0.37
N SER A 161 11.80 15.45 -0.61
CA SER A 161 12.56 14.20 -0.47
C SER A 161 14.08 14.39 -0.50
N PHE A 162 14.58 15.55 -0.97
CA PHE A 162 16.01 15.87 -1.04
C PHE A 162 16.41 16.88 0.04
N ASP A 163 17.49 16.57 0.75
CA ASP A 163 18.04 17.41 1.83
C ASP A 163 18.36 18.83 1.38
N SER A 164 18.82 18.99 0.13
CA SER A 164 19.18 20.30 -0.45
C SER A 164 17.98 21.24 -0.64
N THR A 165 16.76 20.70 -0.73
CA THR A 165 15.55 21.48 -1.06
C THR A 165 14.45 21.33 -0.03
N PHE A 166 14.65 20.47 0.97
CA PHE A 166 13.70 20.28 2.06
C PHE A 166 13.36 21.59 2.78
N GLU A 167 14.36 22.42 3.09
CA GLU A 167 14.12 23.69 3.82
C GLU A 167 13.23 24.69 3.04
N ALA A 168 13.27 24.65 1.71
CA ALA A 168 12.38 25.48 0.89
C ALA A 168 10.91 25.08 1.07
N VAL A 169 10.63 23.77 1.20
CA VAL A 169 9.29 23.25 1.49
C VAL A 169 8.94 23.42 2.97
N ALA A 170 9.91 23.18 3.86
CA ALA A 170 9.73 23.29 5.32
C ALA A 170 9.49 24.73 5.80
N SER A 171 9.80 25.73 4.97
CA SER A 171 9.39 27.12 5.20
C SER A 171 7.86 27.30 5.25
N TYR A 172 7.10 26.33 4.73
CA TYR A 172 5.62 26.26 4.77
C TYR A 172 5.13 25.05 5.58
N GLU A 173 5.92 24.56 6.53
CA GLU A 173 5.66 23.32 7.28
C GLU A 173 4.26 23.27 7.88
N GLU A 174 3.84 24.34 8.55
CA GLU A 174 2.56 24.37 9.26
C GLU A 174 1.39 24.13 8.31
N GLU A 175 1.34 24.84 7.19
CA GLU A 175 0.26 24.70 6.21
C GLU A 175 0.37 23.38 5.46
N VAL A 176 1.57 22.99 5.03
CA VAL A 176 1.78 21.75 4.27
C VAL A 176 1.35 20.53 5.09
N VAL A 177 1.81 20.43 6.33
CA VAL A 177 1.47 19.28 7.20
C VAL A 177 -0.03 19.25 7.50
N LYS A 178 -0.63 20.38 7.90
CA LYS A 178 -2.06 20.44 8.22
C LYS A 178 -2.95 20.14 7.02
N VAL A 179 -2.60 20.61 5.82
CA VAL A 179 -3.37 20.33 4.60
C VAL A 179 -3.17 18.87 4.18
N SER A 180 -1.95 18.36 4.14
CA SER A 180 -1.67 16.97 3.77
C SER A 180 -2.37 15.98 4.70
N MET A 181 -2.41 16.25 6.01
CA MET A 181 -3.21 15.44 6.93
C MET A 181 -4.69 15.48 6.56
N ARG A 182 -5.30 16.67 6.40
CA ARG A 182 -6.73 16.80 6.05
C ARG A 182 -7.11 16.08 4.75
N VAL A 183 -6.26 16.16 3.74
CA VAL A 183 -6.49 15.51 2.43
C VAL A 183 -6.54 13.99 2.54
N VAL A 184 -5.81 13.39 3.48
CA VAL A 184 -5.83 11.92 3.68
C VAL A 184 -7.24 11.41 4.01
N PHE A 185 -8.07 12.21 4.70
CA PHE A 185 -9.44 11.82 5.08
C PHE A 185 -10.52 12.36 4.14
N ASP A 186 -10.17 13.16 3.13
CA ASP A 186 -11.15 13.83 2.30
C ASP A 186 -11.72 12.89 1.23
N GLU A 187 -12.75 12.13 1.61
CA GLU A 187 -13.51 11.28 0.69
C GLU A 187 -14.58 12.06 -0.10
N SER A 188 -14.76 13.36 0.17
CA SER A 188 -15.78 14.18 -0.52
C SER A 188 -15.50 14.32 -2.01
N VAL A 189 -14.25 14.09 -2.44
CA VAL A 189 -13.84 14.06 -3.85
C VAL A 189 -14.61 13.00 -4.64
N LYS A 190 -14.98 11.88 -4.01
CA LYS A 190 -15.69 10.77 -4.68
C LYS A 190 -17.15 11.12 -4.99
N THR A 191 -17.77 11.99 -4.20
CA THR A 191 -19.21 12.29 -4.26
C THR A 191 -19.56 13.64 -4.87
N LYS A 192 -18.57 14.52 -5.07
CA LYS A 192 -18.77 15.82 -5.71
C LYS A 192 -19.03 15.68 -7.21
N GLN A 193 -19.96 16.49 -7.71
CA GLN A 193 -20.15 16.67 -9.14
C GLN A 193 -18.86 17.23 -9.75
N LYS A 194 -18.33 16.55 -10.76
CA LYS A 194 -17.08 16.93 -11.42
C LYS A 194 -17.35 17.99 -12.47
N GLU A 195 -16.48 18.96 -12.55
CA GLU A 195 -16.49 19.92 -13.65
C GLU A 195 -16.04 19.23 -14.93
N LYS A 196 -16.54 19.70 -16.08
CA LYS A 196 -16.29 19.09 -17.39
C LYS A 196 -14.80 18.81 -17.66
N TYR A 197 -13.92 19.75 -17.31
CA TYR A 197 -12.48 19.59 -17.54
C TYR A 197 -11.85 18.47 -16.69
N GLN A 198 -12.38 18.23 -15.49
CA GLN A 198 -11.94 17.14 -14.61
C GLN A 198 -12.33 15.79 -15.22
N SER A 199 -13.58 15.66 -15.69
CA SER A 199 -14.05 14.47 -16.40
C SER A 199 -13.25 14.21 -17.67
N GLU A 200 -12.90 15.25 -18.43
CA GLU A 200 -12.03 15.13 -19.61
C GLU A 200 -10.59 14.70 -19.26
N LEU A 201 -10.01 15.22 -18.17
CA LEU A 201 -8.69 14.80 -17.68
C LEU A 201 -8.68 13.33 -17.24
N LEU A 202 -9.73 12.87 -16.57
CA LEU A 202 -9.89 11.50 -16.09
C LEU A 202 -10.08 10.51 -17.24
N SER A 203 -10.99 10.83 -18.16
CA SER A 203 -11.35 9.97 -19.31
C SER A 203 -10.35 10.06 -20.46
N ARG A 204 -9.43 11.04 -20.45
CA ARG A 204 -8.61 11.43 -21.61
C ARG A 204 -9.46 11.71 -22.86
N GLY A 205 -10.70 12.14 -22.67
CA GLY A 205 -11.68 12.39 -23.74
C GLY A 205 -12.42 11.15 -24.27
N LEU A 206 -12.24 9.98 -23.66
CA LEU A 206 -12.96 8.74 -23.99
C LEU A 206 -14.06 8.53 -22.92
N GLY A 207 -15.16 9.28 -23.05
CA GLY A 207 -16.20 9.42 -22.02
C GLY A 207 -17.07 8.18 -21.79
N ASP A 208 -16.56 7.21 -21.02
CA ASP A 208 -17.36 6.13 -20.42
C ASP A 208 -17.49 6.38 -18.91
N GLU A 209 -18.72 6.44 -18.40
CA GLU A 209 -19.05 6.77 -17.00
C GLU A 209 -18.37 5.81 -16.01
N GLY A 210 -18.28 4.52 -16.33
CA GLY A 210 -17.60 3.53 -15.49
C GLY A 210 -16.08 3.75 -15.41
N MET A 211 -15.47 4.30 -16.46
CA MET A 211 -14.05 4.65 -16.48
C MET A 211 -13.78 5.88 -15.62
N GLU A 212 -14.68 6.86 -15.62
CA GLU A 212 -14.53 8.08 -14.84
C GLU A 212 -14.56 7.81 -13.34
N GLU A 213 -15.49 6.98 -12.87
CA GLU A 213 -15.56 6.58 -11.45
C GLU A 213 -14.29 5.87 -11.01
N GLN A 214 -13.83 4.89 -11.79
CA GLN A 214 -12.60 4.15 -11.51
C GLN A 214 -11.36 5.08 -11.45
N ARG A 215 -11.24 6.00 -12.41
CA ARG A 215 -10.13 6.97 -12.43
C ARG A 215 -10.19 7.95 -11.27
N THR A 216 -11.40 8.32 -10.84
CA THR A 216 -11.59 9.16 -9.66
C THR A 216 -11.08 8.45 -8.41
N GLU A 217 -11.42 7.18 -8.24
CA GLU A 217 -10.94 6.36 -7.12
C GLU A 217 -9.41 6.25 -7.13
N GLU A 218 -8.84 5.91 -8.29
CA GLU A 218 -7.37 5.80 -8.47
C GLU A 218 -6.66 7.11 -8.11
N TRP A 219 -7.14 8.25 -8.64
CA TRP A 219 -6.50 9.54 -8.39
C TRP A 219 -6.71 10.03 -6.97
N THR A 220 -7.85 9.71 -6.34
CA THR A 220 -8.08 9.99 -4.91
C THR A 220 -7.09 9.21 -4.05
N SER A 221 -6.90 7.91 -4.33
CA SER A 221 -5.90 7.09 -3.65
C SER A 221 -4.48 7.64 -3.83
N GLN A 222 -4.12 8.06 -5.04
CA GLN A 222 -2.83 8.71 -5.31
C GLN A 222 -2.65 10.01 -4.53
N LEU A 223 -3.68 10.87 -4.47
CA LEU A 223 -3.66 12.10 -3.68
C LEU A 223 -3.41 11.81 -2.18
N GLN A 224 -4.09 10.82 -1.61
CA GLN A 224 -3.92 10.43 -0.21
C GLN A 224 -2.51 9.83 0.02
N CYS A 225 -2.08 8.89 -0.81
CA CYS A 225 -0.76 8.24 -0.70
C CYS A 225 0.40 9.24 -0.86
N TRP A 226 0.31 10.17 -1.82
CA TRP A 226 1.33 11.21 -2.00
C TRP A 226 1.32 12.24 -0.86
N SER A 227 0.15 12.51 -0.26
CA SER A 227 0.07 13.32 0.96
C SER A 227 0.77 12.65 2.14
N ILE A 228 0.57 11.34 2.33
CA ILE A 228 1.29 10.56 3.35
C ILE A 228 2.80 10.56 3.05
N GLN A 229 3.20 10.43 1.78
CA GLN A 229 4.61 10.48 1.40
C GLN A 229 5.26 11.84 1.67
N LEU A 230 4.52 12.94 1.51
CA LEU A 230 5.00 14.26 1.92
C LEU A 230 5.17 14.33 3.44
N LEU A 231 4.21 13.81 4.22
CA LEU A 231 4.33 13.71 5.69
C LEU A 231 5.51 12.81 6.12
N ASN A 232 5.80 11.74 5.38
CA ASN A 232 6.99 10.90 5.59
C ASN A 232 8.28 11.72 5.50
N CYS A 233 8.38 12.63 4.53
CA CYS A 233 9.55 13.50 4.39
C CYS A 233 9.77 14.33 5.66
N PHE A 234 8.73 15.00 6.17
CA PHE A 234 8.80 15.76 7.43
C PHE A 234 9.14 14.89 8.64
N ALA A 235 8.41 13.78 8.84
CA ALA A 235 8.60 12.91 9.98
C ALA A 235 9.99 12.27 9.99
N SER A 236 10.54 11.90 8.81
CA SER A 236 11.89 11.35 8.69
C SER A 236 12.98 12.34 9.14
N LYS A 237 12.72 13.64 9.01
CA LYS A 237 13.58 14.74 9.47
C LYS A 237 13.27 15.18 10.90
N GLN A 238 12.48 14.39 11.66
CA GLN A 238 12.03 14.70 13.02
C GLN A 238 11.22 16.01 13.11
N ARG A 239 10.54 16.40 12.03
CA ARG A 239 9.70 17.60 11.93
C ARG A 239 8.22 17.21 12.07
N SER A 240 7.43 18.08 12.68
CA SER A 240 5.96 17.94 12.85
C SER A 240 5.43 16.62 13.42
N ILE A 241 6.26 15.81 14.09
CA ILE A 241 5.81 14.53 14.66
C ILE A 241 4.67 14.74 15.66
N ASP A 242 4.80 15.70 16.58
CA ASP A 242 3.78 16.00 17.58
C ASP A 242 2.45 16.41 16.94
N VAL A 243 2.50 17.19 15.85
CA VAL A 243 1.31 17.59 15.09
C VAL A 243 0.64 16.37 14.47
N ILE A 244 1.41 15.53 13.76
CA ILE A 244 0.91 14.33 13.08
C ILE A 244 0.24 13.37 14.06
N VAL A 245 0.85 13.12 15.22
CA VAL A 245 0.33 12.14 16.18
C VAL A 245 -0.73 12.69 17.13
N SER A 246 -0.93 14.01 17.15
CA SER A 246 -1.98 14.64 17.96
C SER A 246 -3.39 14.46 17.37
N ASP A 247 -3.51 14.20 16.07
CA ASP A 247 -4.80 13.98 15.41
C ASP A 247 -5.17 12.49 15.41
N GLY A 248 -6.02 12.08 16.34
CA GLY A 248 -6.50 10.69 16.43
C GLY A 248 -7.26 10.22 15.18
N ARG A 249 -8.00 11.10 14.49
CA ARG A 249 -8.69 10.73 13.26
C ARG A 249 -7.69 10.44 12.14
N PHE A 250 -6.59 11.18 12.10
CA PHE A 250 -5.50 10.88 11.18
C PHE A 250 -4.90 9.50 11.43
N LEU A 251 -4.65 9.15 12.69
CA LEU A 251 -4.11 7.85 13.04
C LEU A 251 -5.06 6.70 12.68
N THR A 252 -6.37 6.83 12.94
CA THR A 252 -7.37 5.84 12.51
C THR A 252 -7.39 5.68 10.98
N CYS A 253 -7.35 6.79 10.23
CA CYS A 253 -7.34 6.73 8.76
C CYS A 253 -6.05 6.10 8.22
N LEU A 254 -4.89 6.46 8.79
CA LEU A 254 -3.60 5.87 8.45
C LEU A 254 -3.61 4.34 8.65
N CYS A 255 -4.29 3.86 9.69
CA CYS A 255 -4.53 2.45 9.97
C CYS A 255 -5.50 1.74 9.03
N ASN A 256 -6.23 2.48 8.18
CA ASN A 256 -6.98 1.89 7.08
C ASN A 256 -6.17 1.86 5.78
N MET A 257 -5.04 2.58 5.71
CA MET A 257 -4.22 2.76 4.52
C MET A 257 -2.89 1.99 4.54
N TRP A 258 -2.66 1.09 5.50
CA TRP A 258 -1.42 0.31 5.63
C TRP A 258 -1.16 -0.67 4.48
N GLY A 259 -2.15 -0.96 3.64
CA GLY A 259 -1.95 -1.67 2.37
C GLY A 259 -1.06 -0.90 1.39
N SER A 260 -0.83 0.41 1.63
CA SER A 260 0.13 1.22 0.88
C SER A 260 1.50 1.28 1.57
N PRO A 261 2.62 1.21 0.83
CA PRO A 261 3.96 1.42 1.38
C PRO A 261 4.12 2.74 2.15
N ALA A 262 3.42 3.79 1.71
CA ALA A 262 3.47 5.11 2.32
C ALA A 262 2.89 5.12 3.73
N GLY A 263 1.72 4.49 3.92
CA GLY A 263 0.99 4.46 5.20
C GLY A 263 1.77 3.74 6.30
N ILE A 264 2.17 2.50 6.04
CA ILE A 264 2.98 1.74 7.00
C ILE A 264 4.39 2.33 7.17
N GLY A 265 4.93 2.95 6.12
CA GLY A 265 6.16 3.73 6.18
C GLY A 265 6.08 4.83 7.23
N LEU A 266 4.99 5.60 7.25
CA LEU A 266 4.77 6.66 8.22
C LEU A 266 4.67 6.13 9.64
N LEU A 267 3.85 5.11 9.89
CA LEU A 267 3.72 4.48 11.21
C LEU A 267 5.09 4.03 11.75
N ARG A 268 5.91 3.43 10.88
CA ARG A 268 7.25 2.98 11.25
C ARG A 268 8.18 4.14 11.60
N ILE A 269 8.16 5.23 10.85
CA ILE A 269 8.95 6.44 11.15
C ILE A 269 8.49 7.05 12.48
N LEU A 270 7.18 7.17 12.70
CA LEU A 270 6.63 7.70 13.95
C LEU A 270 7.06 6.87 15.16
N CYS A 271 7.11 5.54 15.05
CA CYS A 271 7.61 4.65 16.11
C CYS A 271 9.10 4.85 16.47
N GLN A 272 9.89 5.52 15.63
CA GLN A 272 11.29 5.83 15.95
C GLN A 272 11.41 6.96 16.98
N SER A 273 10.43 7.85 17.03
CA SER A 273 10.38 8.97 17.99
C SER A 273 9.72 8.59 19.31
N LYS A 274 10.13 9.23 20.42
CA LYS A 274 9.50 9.02 21.74
C LYS A 274 8.05 9.51 21.76
N ALA A 275 7.79 10.67 21.15
CA ALA A 275 6.45 11.25 21.04
C ALA A 275 5.51 10.32 20.26
N GLY A 276 5.97 9.83 19.10
CA GLY A 276 5.20 8.92 18.27
C GLY A 276 4.91 7.60 18.96
N ARG A 277 5.90 6.95 19.61
CA ARG A 277 5.62 5.73 20.39
C ARG A 277 4.55 5.96 21.45
N LYS A 278 4.67 7.03 22.24
CA LYS A 278 3.69 7.37 23.30
C LYS A 278 2.29 7.58 22.76
N ALA A 279 2.14 8.23 21.60
CA ALA A 279 0.84 8.47 20.99
C ALA A 279 0.25 7.19 20.37
N LEU A 280 1.03 6.48 19.56
CA LEU A 280 0.60 5.26 18.86
C LEU A 280 0.25 4.13 19.84
N SER A 281 0.99 3.98 20.94
CA SER A 281 0.73 2.93 21.94
C SER A 281 -0.58 3.10 22.69
N ARG A 282 -1.15 4.31 22.71
CA ARG A 282 -2.41 4.65 23.37
C ARG A 282 -3.60 4.54 22.42
N HIS A 283 -3.35 4.45 21.13
CA HIS A 283 -4.38 4.39 20.10
C HIS A 283 -4.72 2.92 19.78
N LYS A 284 -5.85 2.42 20.28
CA LYS A 284 -6.24 1.00 20.15
C LYS A 284 -6.29 0.52 18.70
N ASP A 285 -6.86 1.32 17.80
CA ASP A 285 -6.94 0.97 16.37
C ASP A 285 -5.56 0.80 15.73
N VAL A 286 -4.56 1.58 16.18
CA VAL A 286 -3.19 1.45 15.69
C VAL A 286 -2.59 0.13 16.13
N VAL A 287 -2.71 -0.21 17.42
CA VAL A 287 -2.19 -1.49 17.92
C VAL A 287 -2.88 -2.66 17.21
N LEU A 288 -4.21 -2.62 17.06
CA LEU A 288 -4.97 -3.66 16.36
C LEU A 288 -4.58 -3.78 14.88
N SER A 289 -4.45 -2.66 14.17
CA SER A 289 -4.01 -2.61 12.77
C SER A 289 -2.60 -3.20 12.60
N LEU A 290 -1.67 -2.85 13.50
CA LEU A 290 -0.32 -3.43 13.52
C LEU A 290 -0.35 -4.94 13.84
N CYS A 291 -1.27 -5.41 14.67
CA CYS A 291 -1.47 -6.83 14.95
C CYS A 291 -1.96 -7.59 13.71
N ASN A 292 -2.95 -7.05 12.99
CA ASN A 292 -3.43 -7.63 11.74
C ASN A 292 -2.33 -7.65 10.68
N LEU A 293 -1.62 -6.53 10.49
CA LEU A 293 -0.50 -6.45 9.56
C LEU A 293 0.65 -7.40 9.95
N SER A 294 0.95 -7.58 11.24
CA SER A 294 1.99 -8.54 11.66
C SER A 294 1.67 -9.99 11.27
N ARG A 295 0.38 -10.29 11.06
CA ARG A 295 -0.13 -11.58 10.59
C ARG A 295 -0.42 -11.58 9.08
N SER A 296 -0.17 -10.49 8.34
CA SER A 296 -0.36 -10.47 6.89
C SER A 296 0.58 -11.46 6.19
N SER A 297 0.26 -11.80 4.95
CA SER A 297 1.13 -12.63 4.10
C SER A 297 1.84 -11.83 2.99
N ASP A 298 1.74 -10.50 3.04
CA ASP A 298 2.39 -9.59 2.10
C ASP A 298 3.82 -9.19 2.56
N ASP A 299 4.47 -8.39 1.73
CA ASP A 299 5.82 -7.88 2.00
C ASP A 299 5.87 -6.88 3.16
N PHE A 300 4.73 -6.36 3.64
CA PHE A 300 4.67 -5.40 4.74
C PHE A 300 4.59 -6.07 6.11
N GLN A 301 4.41 -7.40 6.18
CA GLN A 301 4.32 -8.14 7.44
C GLN A 301 5.43 -7.78 8.43
N TYR A 302 6.68 -7.68 7.94
CA TYR A 302 7.82 -7.35 8.80
C TYR A 302 7.76 -5.92 9.35
N MET A 303 7.11 -4.98 8.65
CA MET A 303 6.98 -3.60 9.11
C MET A 303 6.00 -3.53 10.28
N GLY A 304 4.90 -4.29 10.23
CA GLY A 304 3.99 -4.45 11.37
C GLY A 304 4.70 -5.03 12.60
N ILE A 305 5.47 -6.12 12.39
CA ILE A 305 6.30 -6.72 13.44
C ILE A 305 7.31 -5.69 13.99
N ASP A 306 8.06 -5.00 13.13
CA ASP A 306 9.06 -3.99 13.54
C ASP A 306 8.40 -2.89 14.41
N CYS A 307 7.23 -2.38 14.03
CA CYS A 307 6.51 -1.36 14.79
C CYS A 307 6.11 -1.87 16.19
N LEU A 308 5.50 -3.07 16.28
CA LEU A 308 5.14 -3.68 17.57
C LEU A 308 6.38 -3.89 18.45
N LEU A 309 7.50 -4.33 17.87
CA LEU A 309 8.76 -4.51 18.61
C LEU A 309 9.34 -3.16 19.10
N LEU A 310 9.25 -2.09 18.32
CA LEU A 310 9.67 -0.75 18.76
C LEU A 310 8.83 -0.26 19.93
N LEU A 311 7.51 -0.49 19.90
CA LEU A 311 6.59 -0.12 20.96
C LEU A 311 6.78 -0.97 22.23
N LEU A 312 7.02 -2.28 22.10
CA LEU A 312 7.22 -3.18 23.25
C LEU A 312 8.57 -2.98 23.95
N ARG A 313 9.59 -2.48 23.23
CA ARG A 313 10.92 -2.22 23.80
C ARG A 313 10.99 -0.92 24.59
N ASP A 314 10.06 0.01 24.37
CA ASP A 314 9.98 1.23 25.17
C ASP A 314 9.16 0.97 26.43
N LYS A 315 9.81 1.10 27.59
CA LYS A 315 9.20 0.83 28.91
C LYS A 315 7.95 1.66 29.16
N ASN A 316 7.82 2.86 28.58
CA ASN A 316 6.67 3.73 28.81
C ASN A 316 5.41 3.31 28.03
N THR A 317 5.59 2.46 27.02
CA THR A 317 4.52 2.06 26.10
C THR A 317 4.26 0.55 26.13
N ARG A 318 5.16 -0.20 26.77
CA ARG A 318 5.17 -1.65 26.80
C ARG A 318 3.86 -2.24 27.33
N ASP A 319 3.43 -1.84 28.51
CA ASP A 319 2.27 -2.46 29.17
C ASP A 319 1.00 -2.30 28.34
N SER A 320 0.77 -1.08 27.81
CA SER A 320 -0.42 -0.80 26.99
C SER A 320 -0.43 -1.54 25.66
N VAL A 321 0.74 -1.86 25.12
CA VAL A 321 0.88 -2.55 23.82
C VAL A 321 0.90 -4.06 24.02
N LEU A 322 1.47 -4.54 25.11
CA LEU A 322 1.58 -5.96 25.42
C LEU A 322 0.19 -6.60 25.53
N GLU A 323 -0.71 -5.96 26.29
CA GLU A 323 -2.10 -6.42 26.44
C GLU A 323 -2.81 -6.57 25.09
N GLY A 324 -2.65 -5.60 24.19
CA GLY A 324 -3.31 -5.59 22.89
C GLY A 324 -2.63 -6.40 21.78
N SER A 325 -1.38 -6.86 21.96
CA SER A 325 -0.59 -7.49 20.88
C SER A 325 0.00 -8.86 21.22
N VAL A 326 -0.05 -9.30 22.48
CA VAL A 326 0.58 -10.56 22.88
C VAL A 326 -0.02 -11.76 22.13
N SER A 327 -1.34 -11.78 21.93
CA SER A 327 -2.05 -12.89 21.27
C SER A 327 -1.57 -13.09 19.83
N CYS A 328 -1.41 -12.01 19.06
CA CYS A 328 -0.95 -12.11 17.68
C CYS A 328 0.56 -12.40 17.58
N LEU A 329 1.38 -11.84 18.49
CA LEU A 329 2.83 -12.01 18.45
C LEU A 329 3.26 -13.43 18.85
N VAL A 330 2.52 -14.08 19.75
CA VAL A 330 2.76 -15.50 20.10
C VAL A 330 2.71 -16.40 18.87
N ASP A 331 1.77 -16.16 17.96
CA ASP A 331 1.60 -16.96 16.74
C ASP A 331 2.79 -16.88 15.78
N LEU A 332 3.62 -15.84 15.94
CA LEU A 332 4.78 -15.54 15.11
C LEU A 332 6.10 -15.96 15.76
N VAL A 333 6.11 -16.50 16.98
CA VAL A 333 7.34 -16.89 17.71
C VAL A 333 8.13 -18.00 17.00
N GLU A 334 7.44 -18.85 16.22
CA GLU A 334 8.06 -19.89 15.42
C GLU A 334 8.46 -19.43 14.01
N LEU A 335 8.22 -18.15 13.65
CA LEU A 335 8.62 -17.58 12.36
C LEU A 335 10.15 -17.53 12.24
N GLY A 336 10.71 -18.35 11.36
CA GLY A 336 12.15 -18.48 11.17
C GLY A 336 12.76 -17.34 10.37
N GLU A 337 12.35 -17.24 9.10
CA GLU A 337 12.88 -16.29 8.12
C GLU A 337 11.72 -15.57 7.43
N LEU A 338 11.88 -14.26 7.21
CA LEU A 338 10.92 -13.42 6.50
C LEU A 338 11.69 -12.50 5.54
N GLY A 339 11.66 -12.81 4.25
CA GLY A 339 12.51 -12.17 3.26
C GLY A 339 14.00 -12.31 3.62
N ARG A 340 14.69 -11.17 3.78
CA ARG A 340 16.11 -11.13 4.17
C ARG A 340 16.34 -11.26 5.69
N ARG A 341 15.28 -11.24 6.50
CA ARG A 341 15.37 -11.25 7.96
C ARG A 341 15.40 -12.69 8.48
N ARG A 342 16.34 -12.96 9.39
CA ARG A 342 16.49 -14.25 10.08
C ARG A 342 16.19 -14.07 11.58
N ASP A 343 15.80 -15.16 12.24
CA ASP A 343 15.48 -15.17 13.68
C ASP A 343 14.36 -14.19 14.07
N VAL A 344 13.34 -14.04 13.21
CA VAL A 344 12.23 -13.10 13.47
C VAL A 344 11.48 -13.49 14.74
N GLY A 345 11.07 -14.75 14.84
CA GLY A 345 10.38 -15.29 16.01
C GLY A 345 11.21 -15.26 17.30
N GLY A 346 12.54 -15.37 17.18
CA GLY A 346 13.44 -15.17 18.33
C GLY A 346 13.47 -13.72 18.80
N ALA A 347 13.44 -12.75 17.88
CA ALA A 347 13.34 -11.33 18.23
C ALA A 347 12.01 -11.00 18.93
N ILE A 348 10.91 -11.60 18.47
CA ILE A 348 9.58 -11.50 19.10
C ILE A 348 9.61 -12.10 20.50
N ALA A 349 10.11 -13.33 20.65
CA ALA A 349 10.21 -13.98 21.96
C ALA A 349 11.05 -13.19 22.96
N ARG A 350 12.15 -12.56 22.51
CA ARG A 350 12.96 -11.68 23.36
C ARG A 350 12.20 -10.45 23.80
N ALA A 351 11.44 -9.82 22.89
CA ALA A 351 10.65 -8.63 23.21
C ALA A 351 9.47 -8.94 24.14
N LEU A 352 8.82 -10.10 23.99
CA LEU A 352 7.73 -10.51 24.88
C LEU A 352 8.24 -10.86 26.29
N LEU A 353 9.38 -11.57 26.39
CA LEU A 353 9.88 -12.12 27.65
C LEU A 353 10.83 -11.20 28.45
N VAL A 354 10.92 -9.89 28.14
CA VAL A 354 11.87 -8.98 28.80
C VAL A 354 11.70 -8.98 30.32
N ASP A 355 10.47 -8.77 30.80
CA ASP A 355 10.15 -8.65 32.24
C ASP A 355 9.43 -9.90 32.78
N TYR A 356 9.45 -11.01 32.03
CA TYR A 356 8.66 -12.21 32.38
C TYR A 356 9.01 -12.78 33.76
N LYS A 357 10.27 -12.64 34.16
CA LYS A 357 10.77 -13.13 35.46
C LYS A 357 10.37 -12.25 36.63
N ASP A 358 9.94 -11.02 36.38
CA ASP A 358 9.59 -10.07 37.43
C ASP A 358 8.17 -10.34 37.96
N GLY A 359 7.39 -11.19 37.28
CA GLY A 359 6.15 -11.79 37.81
C GLY A 359 4.97 -10.83 38.02
N LEU A 360 5.05 -9.62 37.47
CA LEU A 360 4.11 -8.52 37.73
C LEU A 360 3.13 -8.30 36.57
N TYR A 361 2.33 -9.32 36.22
CA TYR A 361 1.26 -9.17 35.22
C TYR A 361 -0.12 -9.23 35.87
N CYS A 362 -0.93 -8.20 35.65
CA CYS A 362 -2.31 -8.16 36.16
C CYS A 362 -3.28 -9.01 35.33
N ASP A 363 -2.95 -9.25 34.05
CA ASP A 363 -3.82 -9.93 33.10
C ASP A 363 -3.43 -11.41 32.93
N LYS A 364 -4.39 -12.30 33.22
CA LYS A 364 -4.22 -13.77 33.14
C LYS A 364 -4.02 -14.28 31.72
N GLU A 365 -4.58 -13.61 30.72
CA GLU A 365 -4.38 -13.97 29.32
C GLU A 365 -2.98 -13.62 28.86
N VAL A 366 -2.47 -12.45 29.25
CA VAL A 366 -1.08 -12.06 29.02
C VAL A 366 -0.13 -13.04 29.68
N GLU A 367 -0.36 -13.38 30.96
CA GLU A 367 0.47 -14.36 31.68
C GLU A 367 0.50 -15.72 30.98
N ARG A 368 -0.67 -16.25 30.59
CA ARG A 368 -0.78 -17.52 29.86
C ARG A 368 -0.05 -17.47 28.53
N ALA A 369 -0.23 -16.39 27.77
CA ALA A 369 0.39 -16.20 26.47
C ALA A 369 1.93 -16.13 26.59
N LEU A 370 2.46 -15.41 27.58
CA LEU A 370 3.89 -15.38 27.87
C LEU A 370 4.43 -16.74 28.33
N GLY A 371 3.64 -17.50 29.11
CA GLY A 371 3.94 -18.89 29.46
C GLY A 371 4.17 -19.77 28.23
N VAL A 372 3.30 -19.67 27.22
CA VAL A 372 3.47 -20.38 25.94
C VAL A 372 4.81 -20.02 25.27
N VAL A 373 5.17 -18.74 25.22
CA VAL A 373 6.46 -18.29 24.64
C VAL A 373 7.64 -18.82 25.43
N TRP A 374 7.53 -18.82 26.76
CA TRP A 374 8.56 -19.35 27.65
C TRP A 374 8.76 -20.86 27.43
N ASP A 375 7.68 -21.62 27.35
CA ASP A 375 7.71 -23.06 27.12
C ASP A 375 8.31 -23.40 25.75
N LEU A 376 7.98 -22.65 24.71
CA LEU A 376 8.63 -22.79 23.40
C LEU A 376 10.14 -22.54 23.50
N LYS A 377 10.57 -21.51 24.24
CA LYS A 377 11.98 -21.17 24.43
C LYS A 377 12.74 -22.25 25.21
N VAL A 378 12.15 -22.80 26.27
CA VAL A 378 12.72 -23.91 27.05
C VAL A 378 12.72 -25.20 26.23
N GLY A 379 11.65 -25.47 25.50
CA GLY A 379 11.48 -26.59 24.57
C GLY A 379 12.60 -26.66 23.54
N ARG A 380 12.93 -25.54 22.87
CA ARG A 380 14.07 -25.49 21.93
C ARG A 380 15.38 -25.94 22.56
N ARG A 381 15.64 -25.57 23.83
CA ARG A 381 16.86 -25.96 24.56
C ARG A 381 16.86 -27.43 24.96
N ARG A 382 15.70 -27.97 25.37
CA ARG A 382 15.55 -29.39 25.71
C ARG A 382 15.73 -30.26 24.45
N GLU A 383 15.06 -29.89 23.37
CA GLU A 383 15.16 -30.59 22.09
C GLU A 383 16.56 -30.52 21.47
N ALA A 384 17.33 -29.46 21.77
CA ALA A 384 18.73 -29.37 21.33
C ALA A 384 19.55 -30.61 21.70
N ARG A 385 19.24 -31.22 22.85
CA ARG A 385 19.90 -32.40 23.43
C ARG A 385 19.21 -33.73 23.10
N MET A 386 18.10 -33.71 22.36
CA MET A 386 17.33 -34.90 22.03
C MET A 386 18.06 -35.75 20.97
N GLY A 387 18.19 -37.05 21.26
CA GLY A 387 18.77 -38.02 20.34
C GLY A 387 17.88 -38.28 19.11
N LYS A 388 18.48 -38.75 18.02
CA LYS A 388 17.76 -39.08 16.78
C LYS A 388 16.69 -40.15 16.99
N GLU A 389 16.97 -41.15 17.82
CA GLU A 389 16.03 -42.24 18.12
C GLU A 389 14.78 -41.71 18.83
N ASP A 390 14.94 -40.86 19.84
CA ASP A 390 13.81 -40.25 20.56
C ASP A 390 12.97 -39.35 19.65
N LEU A 391 13.62 -38.63 18.72
CA LEU A 391 12.94 -37.80 17.74
C LEU A 391 12.05 -38.65 16.82
N GLU A 392 12.54 -39.81 16.36
CA GLU A 392 11.75 -40.73 15.53
C GLU A 392 10.64 -41.43 16.31
N LYS A 393 10.88 -41.81 17.58
CA LYS A 393 9.81 -42.31 18.47
C LYS A 393 8.69 -41.27 18.58
N ARG A 394 9.03 -40.02 18.87
CA ARG A 394 8.06 -38.91 18.93
C ARG A 394 7.36 -38.69 17.59
N ARG A 395 8.07 -38.76 16.46
CA ARG A 395 7.45 -38.69 15.13
C ARG A 395 6.41 -39.79 14.93
N GLY A 396 6.69 -41.01 15.40
CA GLY A 396 5.76 -42.14 15.39
C GLY A 396 4.47 -41.83 16.14
N PHE A 397 4.58 -41.35 17.39
CA PHE A 397 3.43 -40.93 18.20
C PHE A 397 2.62 -39.81 17.55
N VAL A 398 3.30 -38.76 17.07
CA VAL A 398 2.67 -37.63 16.36
C VAL A 398 1.93 -38.11 15.11
N SER A 399 2.53 -39.01 14.34
CA SER A 399 1.93 -39.56 13.12
C SER A 399 0.69 -40.40 13.44
N SER A 400 0.71 -41.15 14.55
CA SER A 400 -0.44 -41.90 15.03
C SER A 400 -1.59 -40.97 15.42
N LYS A 401 -1.34 -39.97 16.28
CA LYS A 401 -2.35 -38.99 16.71
C LYS A 401 -2.90 -38.15 15.57
N ARG A 402 -2.06 -37.75 14.61
CA ARG A 402 -2.51 -37.09 13.38
C ARG A 402 -3.47 -37.96 12.57
N ARG A 403 -3.21 -39.27 12.48
CA ARG A 403 -4.07 -40.20 11.75
C ARG A 403 -5.42 -40.35 12.45
N GLN A 404 -5.41 -40.52 13.76
CA GLN A 404 -6.61 -40.54 14.59
C GLN A 404 -7.45 -39.27 14.38
N GLY A 405 -6.82 -38.09 14.42
CA GLY A 405 -7.51 -36.83 14.17
C GLY A 405 -8.08 -36.72 12.75
N ASN A 406 -7.36 -37.24 11.74
CA ASN A 406 -7.88 -37.29 10.37
C ASN A 406 -9.10 -38.24 10.26
N GLU A 407 -9.06 -39.42 10.89
CA GLU A 407 -10.16 -40.39 10.89
C GLU A 407 -11.40 -39.79 11.56
N GLN A 408 -11.25 -39.15 12.71
CA GLN A 408 -12.34 -38.44 13.40
C GLN A 408 -12.89 -37.29 12.55
N PHE A 409 -12.01 -36.51 11.92
CA PHE A 409 -12.41 -35.40 11.04
C PHE A 409 -13.25 -35.89 9.87
N TRP A 410 -12.83 -36.95 9.18
CA TRP A 410 -13.59 -37.55 8.08
C TRP A 410 -14.85 -38.28 8.55
N GLY A 411 -14.87 -38.75 9.80
CA GLY A 411 -16.05 -39.31 10.46
C GLY A 411 -17.05 -38.26 10.96
N GLY A 412 -16.75 -36.95 10.82
CA GLY A 412 -17.60 -35.85 11.25
C GLY A 412 -17.45 -35.44 12.73
N ASP A 413 -16.62 -36.11 13.50
CA ASP A 413 -16.30 -35.75 14.89
C ASP A 413 -15.23 -34.66 14.93
N ILE A 414 -15.66 -33.42 14.72
CA ILE A 414 -14.76 -32.25 14.65
C ILE A 414 -14.09 -31.96 16.01
N ASN A 415 -14.81 -32.12 17.12
CA ASN A 415 -14.28 -31.90 18.47
C ASN A 415 -13.24 -32.97 18.83
N GLY A 416 -13.50 -34.24 18.53
CA GLY A 416 -12.53 -35.32 18.71
C GLY A 416 -11.28 -35.10 17.87
N ALA A 417 -11.44 -34.72 16.60
CA ALA A 417 -10.32 -34.38 15.72
C ALA A 417 -9.46 -33.24 16.27
N MET A 418 -10.10 -32.16 16.75
CA MET A 418 -9.42 -31.03 17.38
C MET A 418 -8.63 -31.44 18.63
N GLY A 419 -9.19 -32.31 19.46
CA GLY A 419 -8.49 -32.89 20.62
C GLY A 419 -7.27 -33.70 20.21
N ALA A 420 -7.41 -34.59 19.23
CA ALA A 420 -6.31 -35.43 18.73
C ALA A 420 -5.18 -34.59 18.09
N TYR A 421 -5.51 -33.53 17.34
CA TYR A 421 -4.50 -32.62 16.80
C TYR A 421 -3.80 -31.81 17.88
N SER A 422 -4.51 -31.39 18.93
CA SER A 422 -3.92 -30.66 20.07
C SER A 422 -2.93 -31.53 20.84
N GLU A 423 -3.31 -32.76 21.17
CA GLU A 423 -2.40 -33.73 21.79
C GLU A 423 -1.19 -34.03 20.89
N ALA A 424 -1.41 -34.16 19.58
CA ALA A 424 -0.31 -34.32 18.62
C ALA A 424 0.65 -33.12 18.68
N LEU A 425 0.15 -31.88 18.75
CA LEU A 425 0.96 -30.66 18.83
C LEU A 425 1.77 -30.55 20.12
N GLU A 426 1.20 -30.96 21.26
CA GLU A 426 1.88 -30.99 22.56
C GLU A 426 3.05 -31.97 22.57
N LEU A 427 2.88 -33.13 21.92
CA LEU A 427 3.91 -34.16 21.81
C LEU A 427 4.95 -33.86 20.73
N CYS A 428 4.58 -33.06 19.73
CA CYS A 428 5.39 -32.81 18.54
C CYS A 428 6.57 -31.87 18.79
N PRO A 429 7.82 -32.37 18.66
CA PRO A 429 9.01 -31.53 18.80
C PRO A 429 9.01 -30.35 17.82
N LEU A 430 9.53 -29.21 18.25
CA LEU A 430 9.72 -28.01 17.43
C LEU A 430 10.60 -28.27 16.20
N ARG A 431 11.53 -29.22 16.29
CA ARG A 431 12.33 -29.69 15.14
C ARG A 431 11.49 -30.36 14.04
N LEU A 432 10.31 -30.91 14.36
CA LEU A 432 9.37 -31.53 13.42
C LEU A 432 8.42 -30.48 12.81
N TRP A 433 9.00 -29.41 12.26
CA TRP A 433 8.25 -28.25 11.77
C TRP A 433 7.24 -28.59 10.67
N LYS A 434 7.51 -29.61 9.84
CA LYS A 434 6.59 -30.06 8.77
C LYS A 434 5.33 -30.69 9.36
N GLU A 435 5.50 -31.53 10.37
CA GLU A 435 4.40 -32.15 11.11
C GLU A 435 3.59 -31.10 11.87
N ARG A 436 4.27 -30.18 12.58
CA ARG A 436 3.61 -29.06 13.29
C ARG A 436 2.78 -28.19 12.35
N LEU A 437 3.34 -27.83 11.19
CA LEU A 437 2.64 -27.05 10.16
C LEU A 437 1.34 -27.72 9.74
N VAL A 438 1.38 -29.03 9.43
CA VAL A 438 0.18 -29.77 9.01
C VAL A 438 -0.85 -29.86 10.13
N LEU A 439 -0.41 -30.11 11.37
CA LEU A 439 -1.29 -30.18 12.53
C LEU A 439 -1.99 -28.85 12.80
N TYR A 440 -1.25 -27.74 12.85
CA TYR A 440 -1.83 -26.41 12.98
C TYR A 440 -2.82 -26.12 11.85
N SER A 441 -2.45 -26.42 10.61
CA SER A 441 -3.36 -26.20 9.48
C SER A 441 -4.65 -27.03 9.60
N ASN A 442 -4.56 -28.29 10.03
CA ASN A 442 -5.74 -29.15 10.21
C ASN A 442 -6.60 -28.72 11.39
N ARG A 443 -6.00 -28.27 12.49
CA ARG A 443 -6.74 -27.77 13.64
C ARG A 443 -7.41 -26.42 13.34
N ALA A 444 -6.79 -25.54 12.54
CA ALA A 444 -7.45 -24.36 11.97
C ALA A 444 -8.70 -24.71 11.16
N GLN A 445 -8.70 -25.84 10.43
CA GLN A 445 -9.90 -26.30 9.72
C GLN A 445 -11.02 -26.71 10.68
N CYS A 446 -10.68 -27.31 11.82
CA CYS A 446 -11.65 -27.69 12.84
C CYS A 446 -12.28 -26.42 13.44
N HIS A 447 -11.45 -25.44 13.83
CA HIS A 447 -11.91 -24.14 14.32
C HIS A 447 -12.85 -23.43 13.33
N LEU A 448 -12.54 -23.44 12.02
CA LEU A 448 -13.46 -22.91 11.00
C LEU A 448 -14.82 -23.60 11.00
N LEU A 449 -14.87 -24.93 11.09
CA LEU A 449 -16.12 -25.69 11.11
C LEU A 449 -16.92 -25.45 12.41
N LEU A 450 -16.21 -25.15 13.51
CA LEU A 450 -16.80 -24.79 14.80
C LEU A 450 -17.14 -23.29 14.91
N ARG A 451 -16.88 -22.50 13.86
CA ARG A 451 -17.09 -21.03 13.81
C ARG A 451 -16.23 -20.24 14.81
N GLU A 452 -15.08 -20.79 15.17
CA GLU A 452 -14.07 -20.20 16.05
C GLU A 452 -13.03 -19.45 15.19
N ALA A 453 -13.39 -18.26 14.74
CA ALA A 453 -12.61 -17.54 13.73
C ALA A 453 -11.24 -17.06 14.24
N ASP A 454 -11.14 -16.61 15.50
CA ASP A 454 -9.87 -16.11 16.06
C ASP A 454 -8.84 -17.23 16.23
N GLU A 455 -9.28 -18.38 16.69
CA GLU A 455 -8.51 -19.61 16.84
C GLU A 455 -8.07 -20.15 15.48
N ALA A 456 -8.96 -20.12 14.48
CA ALA A 456 -8.61 -20.46 13.10
C ALA A 456 -7.53 -19.54 12.52
N ILE A 457 -7.61 -18.22 12.76
CA ILE A 457 -6.58 -17.26 12.34
C ILE A 457 -5.25 -17.55 13.04
N SER A 458 -5.30 -17.81 14.35
CA SER A 458 -4.11 -18.11 15.16
C SER A 458 -3.38 -19.34 14.65
N ASP A 459 -4.08 -20.46 14.51
CA ASP A 459 -3.48 -21.71 14.04
C ASP A 459 -3.00 -21.63 12.58
N ALA A 460 -3.77 -20.98 11.70
CA ALA A 460 -3.35 -20.80 10.32
C ALA A 460 -2.10 -19.91 10.23
N THR A 461 -1.98 -18.87 11.06
CA THR A 461 -0.79 -18.00 11.15
C THR A 461 0.42 -18.77 11.66
N ARG A 462 0.28 -19.64 12.67
CA ARG A 462 1.36 -20.53 13.13
C ARG A 462 1.82 -21.47 12.02
N ALA A 463 0.90 -22.05 11.28
CA ALA A 463 1.23 -22.90 10.14
C ALA A 463 1.98 -22.13 9.04
N LEU A 464 1.59 -20.89 8.75
CA LEU A 464 2.26 -20.02 7.77
C LEU A 464 3.64 -19.53 8.25
N SER A 465 3.81 -19.36 9.55
CA SER A 465 5.10 -19.03 10.18
C SER A 465 6.12 -20.17 10.07
N LEU A 466 5.63 -21.42 10.06
CA LEU A 466 6.44 -22.63 9.92
C LEU A 466 6.72 -23.00 8.45
N SER A 467 5.94 -22.47 7.49
CA SER A 467 6.13 -22.82 6.09
C SER A 467 7.47 -22.33 5.56
N ARG A 468 8.03 -23.06 4.60
CA ARG A 468 9.30 -22.69 3.95
C ARG A 468 9.12 -22.71 2.43
N PRO A 469 9.13 -21.55 1.75
CA PRO A 469 9.24 -20.17 2.29
C PRO A 469 8.11 -19.78 3.26
N ALA A 470 8.29 -18.73 4.08
CA ALA A 470 7.21 -18.21 4.92
C ALA A 470 5.99 -17.83 4.07
N ASN A 471 4.78 -17.94 4.63
CA ASN A 471 3.53 -17.59 3.94
C ASN A 471 3.26 -18.37 2.63
N SER A 472 3.80 -19.58 2.46
CA SER A 472 3.68 -20.34 1.20
C SER A 472 2.70 -21.53 1.25
N HIS A 473 2.11 -21.82 2.42
CA HIS A 473 1.23 -22.98 2.57
C HIS A 473 -0.21 -22.68 2.15
N ALA A 474 -0.56 -23.04 0.93
CA ALA A 474 -1.86 -22.76 0.30
C ALA A 474 -3.08 -23.11 1.18
N LYS A 475 -3.11 -24.28 1.82
CA LYS A 475 -4.25 -24.66 2.69
C LYS A 475 -4.41 -23.71 3.87
N SER A 476 -3.32 -23.26 4.47
CA SER A 476 -3.38 -22.32 5.60
C SER A 476 -3.78 -20.92 5.15
N LEU A 477 -3.30 -20.44 3.99
CA LEU A 477 -3.77 -19.17 3.40
C LEU A 477 -5.28 -19.20 3.18
N TRP A 478 -5.78 -20.26 2.54
CA TRP A 478 -7.22 -20.41 2.28
C TRP A 478 -8.07 -20.52 3.56
N ARG A 479 -7.56 -21.22 4.57
CA ARG A 479 -8.25 -21.34 5.87
C ARG A 479 -8.31 -19.97 6.57
N ARG A 480 -7.20 -19.24 6.57
CA ARG A 480 -7.14 -17.93 7.21
C ARG A 480 -7.95 -16.86 6.48
N SER A 481 -8.01 -16.89 5.15
CA SER A 481 -8.90 -16.00 4.39
C SER A 481 -10.37 -16.21 4.76
N GLN A 482 -10.84 -17.45 4.89
CA GLN A 482 -12.20 -17.74 5.33
C GLN A 482 -12.46 -17.25 6.76
N ALA A 483 -11.48 -17.38 7.66
CA ALA A 483 -11.61 -16.88 9.02
C ALA A 483 -11.65 -15.33 9.06
N TYR A 484 -10.84 -14.66 8.24
CA TYR A 484 -10.90 -13.20 8.10
C TYR A 484 -12.23 -12.73 7.51
N ASP A 485 -12.77 -13.40 6.49
CA ASP A 485 -14.11 -13.14 5.95
C ASP A 485 -15.19 -13.26 7.04
N ALA A 486 -15.13 -14.30 7.86
CA ALA A 486 -16.05 -14.47 8.98
C ALA A 486 -15.96 -13.35 10.04
N LYS A 487 -14.80 -12.68 10.15
CA LYS A 487 -14.58 -11.51 11.02
C LYS A 487 -14.90 -10.17 10.37
N GLY A 488 -15.28 -10.14 9.09
CA GLY A 488 -15.44 -8.89 8.33
C GLY A 488 -14.12 -8.19 8.01
N LEU A 489 -12.99 -8.88 8.13
CA LEU A 489 -11.65 -8.36 7.83
C LEU A 489 -11.36 -8.54 6.33
N ALA A 490 -12.06 -7.76 5.50
CA ALA A 490 -12.08 -7.95 4.05
C ALA A 490 -10.70 -7.77 3.40
N LYS A 491 -9.90 -6.81 3.88
CA LYS A 491 -8.54 -6.55 3.36
C LYS A 491 -7.62 -7.74 3.60
N GLU A 492 -7.59 -8.24 4.83
CA GLU A 492 -6.79 -9.38 5.24
C GLU A 492 -7.22 -10.65 4.51
N SER A 493 -8.53 -10.87 4.35
CA SER A 493 -9.06 -11.98 3.55
C SER A 493 -8.63 -11.88 2.08
N LEU A 494 -8.73 -10.71 1.47
CA LEU A 494 -8.34 -10.48 0.07
C LEU A 494 -6.86 -10.80 -0.13
N LEU A 495 -5.98 -10.29 0.74
CA LEU A 495 -4.54 -10.54 0.67
C LEU A 495 -4.20 -12.03 0.75
N ASP A 496 -4.82 -12.77 1.67
CA ASP A 496 -4.63 -14.22 1.77
C ASP A 496 -5.13 -14.97 0.52
N CYS A 497 -6.24 -14.53 -0.09
CA CYS A 497 -6.72 -15.12 -1.34
C CYS A 497 -5.77 -14.84 -2.51
N LEU A 498 -5.23 -13.63 -2.62
CA LEU A 498 -4.25 -13.28 -3.65
C LEU A 498 -2.97 -14.09 -3.49
N MET A 499 -2.48 -14.22 -2.25
CA MET A 499 -1.33 -15.05 -1.93
C MET A 499 -1.60 -16.53 -2.22
N PHE A 500 -2.80 -17.03 -1.89
CA PHE A 500 -3.22 -18.39 -2.22
C PHE A 500 -3.14 -18.65 -3.72
N ILE A 501 -3.63 -17.72 -4.55
CA ILE A 501 -3.56 -17.81 -6.00
C ILE A 501 -2.11 -17.77 -6.51
N ASN A 502 -1.28 -16.88 -5.96
CA ASN A 502 0.12 -16.78 -6.33
C ASN A 502 0.89 -18.09 -6.11
N VAL A 503 0.52 -18.90 -5.09
CA VAL A 503 1.10 -20.23 -4.88
C VAL A 503 0.84 -21.19 -6.05
N PHE A 504 -0.27 -21.07 -6.78
CA PHE A 504 -0.57 -21.90 -7.97
C PHE A 504 0.16 -21.43 -9.24
N PHE A 505 0.62 -20.18 -9.27
CA PHE A 505 1.29 -19.56 -10.41
C PHE A 505 2.79 -19.37 -10.22
N GLY A 506 3.35 -19.83 -9.09
CA GLY A 506 4.78 -19.75 -8.80
C GLY A 506 5.65 -20.52 -9.81
N SER A 507 6.95 -20.22 -9.79
CA SER A 507 7.97 -20.69 -10.75
C SER A 507 8.26 -22.20 -10.76
N ASP A 508 7.56 -23.00 -9.96
CA ASP A 508 7.74 -24.44 -9.89
C ASP A 508 6.82 -25.14 -10.91
N GLU A 509 7.38 -25.53 -12.06
CA GLU A 509 6.65 -26.16 -13.17
C GLU A 509 5.81 -27.38 -12.73
N LYS A 510 6.19 -28.07 -11.64
CA LYS A 510 5.46 -29.23 -11.11
C LYS A 510 4.19 -28.89 -10.32
N ARG A 511 4.03 -27.65 -9.88
CA ARG A 511 2.87 -27.17 -9.09
C ARG A 511 2.02 -26.14 -9.83
N ARG A 512 2.44 -25.79 -11.04
CA ARG A 512 1.74 -24.83 -11.89
C ARG A 512 0.38 -25.39 -12.27
N CYS A 513 -0.68 -24.76 -11.78
CA CYS A 513 -2.04 -25.05 -12.19
C CYS A 513 -2.51 -23.93 -13.10
N ASP A 514 -2.88 -24.24 -14.34
CA ASP A 514 -3.41 -23.23 -15.28
C ASP A 514 -4.84 -22.77 -14.92
N LYS A 515 -5.43 -23.35 -13.87
CA LYS A 515 -6.81 -23.09 -13.45
C LYS A 515 -6.86 -22.65 -11.98
N VAL A 516 -7.37 -21.44 -11.76
CA VAL A 516 -7.71 -20.94 -10.42
C VAL A 516 -9.01 -21.60 -9.98
N PRO A 517 -9.12 -22.10 -8.72
CA PRO A 517 -10.38 -22.61 -8.22
C PRO A 517 -11.48 -21.53 -8.20
N TYR A 518 -12.67 -21.86 -8.69
CA TYR A 518 -13.80 -20.92 -8.79
C TYR A 518 -14.17 -20.30 -7.43
N TYR A 519 -14.13 -21.07 -6.35
CA TYR A 519 -14.40 -20.58 -5.00
C TYR A 519 -13.44 -19.45 -4.57
N ALA A 520 -12.19 -19.47 -5.05
CA ALA A 520 -11.19 -18.47 -4.69
C ALA A 520 -11.43 -17.17 -5.47
N ILE A 521 -11.82 -17.28 -6.75
CA ILE A 521 -12.25 -16.14 -7.55
C ILE A 521 -13.47 -15.48 -6.90
N ARG A 522 -14.50 -16.27 -6.55
CA ARG A 522 -15.71 -15.75 -5.90
C ARG A 522 -15.40 -15.02 -4.60
N MET A 523 -14.51 -15.58 -3.77
CA MET A 523 -14.07 -14.93 -2.53
C MET A 523 -13.34 -13.61 -2.81
N ILE A 524 -12.45 -13.57 -3.80
CA ILE A 524 -11.75 -12.34 -4.18
C ILE A 524 -12.72 -11.27 -4.63
N CYS A 525 -13.65 -11.59 -5.51
CA CYS A 525 -14.66 -10.64 -5.98
C CYS A 525 -15.51 -10.11 -4.82
N LYS A 526 -15.94 -11.00 -3.91
CA LYS A 526 -16.62 -10.63 -2.67
C LYS A 526 -15.78 -9.65 -1.83
N GLN A 527 -14.51 -9.95 -1.58
CA GLN A 527 -13.69 -9.07 -0.73
C GLN A 527 -13.35 -7.74 -1.42
N MET A 528 -13.12 -7.75 -2.74
CA MET A 528 -12.86 -6.54 -3.51
C MET A 528 -14.02 -5.54 -3.40
N SER A 529 -15.27 -6.01 -3.50
CA SER A 529 -16.44 -5.14 -3.35
C SER A 529 -16.53 -4.52 -1.94
N TYR A 530 -16.19 -5.27 -0.88
CA TYR A 530 -16.16 -4.74 0.49
C TYR A 530 -15.00 -3.76 0.76
N VAL A 531 -13.85 -3.95 0.12
CA VAL A 531 -12.71 -3.03 0.25
C VAL A 531 -12.93 -1.73 -0.54
N GLY A 532 -13.99 -1.67 -1.37
CA GLY A 532 -14.33 -0.52 -2.20
C GLY A 532 -13.52 -0.45 -3.49
N LEU A 533 -12.69 -1.46 -3.78
CA LEU A 533 -11.88 -1.57 -4.99
C LEU A 533 -12.70 -2.28 -6.07
N PHE A 534 -13.08 -1.56 -7.12
CA PHE A 534 -13.78 -2.08 -8.31
C PHE A 534 -15.22 -2.59 -8.06
N SER A 535 -16.12 -1.71 -7.66
CA SER A 535 -17.58 -1.93 -7.72
C SER A 535 -18.04 -2.44 -9.11
N SER A 536 -17.41 -1.97 -10.19
CA SER A 536 -17.68 -2.35 -11.59
C SER A 536 -17.14 -3.71 -12.03
N ALA A 537 -16.19 -4.32 -11.30
CA ALA A 537 -15.78 -5.71 -11.58
C ALA A 537 -16.77 -6.74 -10.99
N SER A 538 -17.51 -6.34 -9.94
CA SER A 538 -18.55 -7.17 -9.32
C SER A 538 -19.76 -7.34 -10.24
N SER A 539 -20.16 -6.28 -10.96
CA SER A 539 -21.32 -6.30 -11.87
C SER A 539 -21.14 -7.20 -13.10
N ALA A 540 -19.91 -7.55 -13.49
CA ALA A 540 -19.65 -8.51 -14.56
C ALA A 540 -19.90 -9.97 -14.14
N ILE A 541 -20.07 -10.23 -12.84
CA ILE A 541 -20.25 -11.57 -12.26
C ILE A 541 -21.68 -11.73 -11.71
N ASP A 542 -22.31 -10.65 -11.25
CA ASP A 542 -23.69 -10.67 -10.73
C ASP A 542 -24.77 -10.87 -11.83
N GLY A 543 -24.42 -10.75 -13.12
CA GLY A 543 -25.34 -10.96 -14.25
C GLY A 543 -25.71 -12.43 -14.55
N GLU A 544 -25.18 -13.40 -13.80
CA GLU A 544 -25.52 -14.83 -13.90
C GLU A 544 -26.05 -15.39 -12.56
N SER A 545 -26.77 -14.57 -11.77
CA SER A 545 -27.22 -14.94 -10.42
C SER A 545 -28.35 -15.97 -10.35
N ASP A 546 -29.10 -16.19 -11.43
CA ASP A 546 -30.39 -16.90 -11.33
C ASP A 546 -30.36 -18.39 -11.71
N ASP A 547 -29.21 -18.95 -12.14
CA ASP A 547 -29.08 -20.37 -12.53
C ASP A 547 -28.06 -21.17 -11.67
N ILE A 548 -27.73 -20.69 -10.47
CA ILE A 548 -26.53 -21.09 -9.70
C ILE A 548 -26.58 -22.50 -9.03
N GLU A 549 -27.70 -23.24 -9.08
CA GLU A 549 -27.72 -24.63 -8.59
C GLU A 549 -27.43 -25.71 -9.66
N SER A 550 -27.33 -25.34 -10.95
CA SER A 550 -27.11 -26.34 -12.02
C SER A 550 -25.69 -26.35 -12.63
N ILE A 551 -24.83 -25.38 -12.30
CA ILE A 551 -23.53 -25.15 -12.97
C ILE A 551 -22.40 -25.97 -12.31
N GLY A 552 -22.69 -27.22 -11.97
CA GLY A 552 -21.69 -28.21 -11.55
C GLY A 552 -21.06 -28.98 -12.72
N LYS A 553 -21.46 -28.71 -13.97
CA LYS A 553 -21.07 -29.56 -15.11
C LYS A 553 -20.36 -28.89 -16.28
N ASP A 554 -20.51 -27.58 -16.51
CA ASP A 554 -19.89 -26.95 -17.68
C ASP A 554 -18.89 -25.86 -17.29
N GLY A 555 -17.61 -26.22 -17.38
CA GLY A 555 -16.47 -25.35 -17.08
C GLY A 555 -16.37 -24.16 -18.01
N LYS A 556 -17.07 -23.07 -17.70
CA LYS A 556 -16.86 -21.76 -18.33
C LYS A 556 -15.66 -21.04 -17.69
N GLN A 557 -14.75 -20.58 -18.56
CA GLN A 557 -13.50 -19.91 -18.26
C GLN A 557 -13.75 -18.44 -17.91
N LEU A 558 -13.31 -17.98 -16.73
CA LEU A 558 -13.19 -16.55 -16.45
C LEU A 558 -11.96 -15.99 -17.20
N ASN A 559 -12.11 -14.85 -17.88
CA ASN A 559 -11.06 -14.26 -18.70
C ASN A 559 -9.86 -13.81 -17.84
N MET A 560 -8.83 -14.66 -17.80
CA MET A 560 -7.66 -14.58 -16.92
C MET A 560 -6.81 -13.30 -17.13
N VAL A 561 -6.99 -12.60 -18.25
CA VAL A 561 -6.30 -11.33 -18.55
C VAL A 561 -6.87 -10.16 -17.74
N ALA A 562 -8.20 -10.07 -17.62
CA ALA A 562 -8.86 -9.02 -16.86
C ALA A 562 -8.59 -9.17 -15.35
N PHE A 563 -8.63 -10.41 -14.85
CA PHE A 563 -8.28 -10.73 -13.47
C PHE A 563 -6.82 -10.39 -13.14
N LYS A 564 -5.87 -10.72 -14.03
CA LYS A 564 -4.45 -10.33 -13.86
C LYS A 564 -4.25 -8.82 -13.87
N SER A 565 -5.00 -8.07 -14.68
CA SER A 565 -4.95 -6.60 -14.73
C SER A 565 -5.48 -5.95 -13.46
N GLY A 566 -6.61 -6.44 -12.92
CA GLY A 566 -7.17 -5.95 -11.65
C GLY A 566 -6.29 -6.27 -10.45
N VAL A 567 -5.75 -7.49 -10.37
CA VAL A 567 -4.80 -7.89 -9.32
C VAL A 567 -3.47 -7.13 -9.43
N ALA A 568 -2.94 -6.92 -10.64
CA ALA A 568 -1.73 -6.12 -10.84
C ALA A 568 -1.93 -4.63 -10.47
N SER A 569 -3.13 -4.09 -10.70
CA SER A 569 -3.48 -2.72 -10.28
C SER A 569 -3.55 -2.58 -8.75
N PHE A 570 -4.07 -3.60 -8.07
CA PHE A 570 -4.06 -3.65 -6.60
C PHE A 570 -2.65 -3.81 -6.01
N LEU A 571 -1.79 -4.62 -6.64
CA LEU A 571 -0.40 -4.83 -6.20
C LEU A 571 0.58 -3.70 -6.59
N SER A 572 0.15 -2.76 -7.45
CA SER A 572 0.98 -1.62 -7.90
C SER A 572 0.60 -0.28 -7.27
N LEU A 573 -0.48 -0.24 -6.48
CA LEU A 573 -0.76 0.79 -5.47
C LEU A 573 0.05 0.50 -4.20
#